data_AF-A0AAV3Z584-F1
#
_entry.id   AF-A0AAV3Z584-F1
#
_cell.length_a   1.000
_cell.length_b   1.000
_cell.length_c   1.000
_cell.angle_alpha   90.00
_cell.angle_beta   90.00
_cell.angle_gamma   90.00
#
_symmetry.space_group_name_H-M   'P 1'
#
loop_
_entity.id
_entity.type
_entity.pdbx_description
1 polymer ?
#
loop_
_entity_poly.entity_id
_entity_poly.type
_entity_poly.pdbx_seq_one_letter_code
_entity_poly.pdbx_strand_id
1 'polypeptide(L)'
;MYDKTYRIHFTAISDRTAAVKHNLLTQTRQKVTEYYRREEPNAFGADGILNVRVSYDGTWAKRGHTSKIRAGAVIEIMTGFVTDFHAMSLYCQLCASVGEHLRQQNKTSYEEWRESHRTSSRCTCNYQGSSGGMEVCGALTIWNRSMDRGMRYTTFVGDGDSKTFSALVAAKPYEIVTAEKEESVNHVSKRLNTALRNLVSTMGKQNITLEATKKAAYLR
;
A
#
# COMPACT_ATOMS: atom_id res chain seq x y z
N MET A 1 13.76 -21.09 -27.37
CA MET A 1 14.38 -22.08 -26.46
C MET A 1 14.59 -21.56 -25.02
N TYR A 2 14.69 -20.23 -24.77
CA TYR A 2 14.89 -19.64 -23.43
C TYR A 2 13.64 -19.57 -22.52
N ASP A 3 12.43 -19.62 -23.07
CA ASP A 3 11.16 -19.45 -22.32
C ASP A 3 10.90 -20.60 -21.33
N LYS A 4 11.29 -21.84 -21.65
CA LYS A 4 11.01 -23.01 -20.81
C LYS A 4 11.85 -23.02 -19.53
N THR A 5 13.15 -22.74 -19.63
CA THR A 5 14.08 -22.71 -18.49
C THR A 5 13.79 -21.55 -17.55
N TYR A 6 13.61 -20.33 -18.08
CA TYR A 6 13.24 -19.17 -17.27
C TYR A 6 11.96 -19.42 -16.47
N ARG A 7 10.93 -20.00 -17.09
CA ARG A 7 9.66 -20.30 -16.43
C ARG A 7 9.78 -21.32 -15.33
N ILE A 8 10.49 -22.43 -15.59
CA ILE A 8 10.69 -23.47 -14.58
C ILE A 8 11.34 -22.85 -13.33
N HIS A 9 12.39 -22.04 -13.52
CA HIS A 9 13.03 -21.35 -12.41
C HIS A 9 12.13 -20.30 -11.76
N PHE A 10 11.42 -19.48 -12.54
CA PHE A 10 10.51 -18.47 -12.02
C PHE A 10 9.39 -19.08 -11.17
N THR A 11 8.75 -20.14 -11.66
CA THR A 11 7.71 -20.87 -10.92
C THR A 11 8.29 -21.48 -9.65
N ALA A 12 9.43 -22.16 -9.73
CA ALA A 12 10.08 -22.74 -8.55
C ALA A 12 10.45 -21.69 -7.48
N ILE A 13 10.95 -20.52 -7.90
CA ILE A 13 11.26 -19.40 -7.00
C ILE A 13 9.97 -18.81 -6.43
N SER A 14 8.94 -18.61 -7.25
CA SER A 14 7.64 -18.09 -6.83
C SER A 14 7.00 -18.99 -5.75
N ASP A 15 6.99 -20.30 -5.97
CA ASP A 15 6.40 -21.27 -5.05
C ASP A 15 7.15 -21.31 -3.71
N ARG A 16 8.49 -21.34 -3.77
CA ARG A 16 9.33 -21.24 -2.56
C ARG A 16 9.09 -19.92 -1.81
N THR A 17 9.01 -18.81 -2.53
CA THR A 17 8.79 -17.49 -1.94
C THR A 17 7.38 -17.37 -1.35
N ALA A 18 6.38 -18.06 -1.93
CA ALA A 18 5.02 -18.07 -1.40
C ALA A 18 4.95 -18.70 0.00
N ALA A 19 5.64 -19.82 0.23
CA ALA A 19 5.72 -20.47 1.52
C ALA A 19 6.46 -19.59 2.55
N VAL A 20 7.61 -19.03 2.18
CA VAL A 20 8.37 -18.11 3.05
C VAL A 20 7.54 -16.89 3.42
N LYS A 21 6.87 -16.28 2.44
CA LYS A 21 5.95 -15.15 2.64
C LYS A 21 4.84 -15.50 3.62
N HIS A 22 4.19 -16.66 3.45
CA HIS A 22 3.11 -17.09 4.33
C HIS A 22 3.61 -17.24 5.77
N ASN A 23 4.71 -17.97 5.97
CA ASN A 23 5.28 -18.20 7.29
C ASN A 23 5.70 -16.89 7.96
N LEU A 24 6.37 -15.99 7.24
CA LEU A 24 6.81 -14.71 7.78
C LEU A 24 5.62 -13.84 8.19
N LEU A 25 4.61 -13.70 7.34
CA LEU A 25 3.43 -12.88 7.66
C LEU A 25 2.60 -13.48 8.80
N THR A 26 2.56 -14.80 8.94
CA THR A 26 1.92 -15.44 10.09
C THR A 26 2.66 -15.13 11.38
N GLN A 27 4.00 -15.23 11.37
CA GLN A 27 4.83 -14.88 12.54
C GLN A 27 4.74 -13.40 12.90
N THR A 28 4.78 -12.49 11.94
CA THR A 28 4.66 -11.05 12.23
C THR A 28 3.29 -10.72 12.81
N ARG A 29 2.21 -11.31 12.28
CA ARG A 29 0.88 -11.14 12.86
C ARG A 29 0.78 -11.69 14.28
N GLN A 30 1.35 -12.86 14.55
CA GLN A 30 1.39 -13.42 15.91
C GLN A 30 2.08 -12.47 16.89
N LYS A 31 3.25 -11.92 16.50
CA LYS A 31 3.97 -10.94 17.33
C LYS A 31 3.16 -9.67 17.59
N VAL A 32 2.45 -9.16 16.58
CA VAL A 32 1.53 -8.03 16.75
C VAL A 32 0.41 -8.41 17.73
N THR A 33 -0.23 -9.56 17.54
CA THR A 33 -1.29 -10.02 18.45
C THR A 33 -0.80 -10.19 19.89
N GLU A 34 0.39 -10.74 20.10
CA GLU A 34 1.01 -10.88 21.42
C GLU A 34 1.29 -9.53 22.08
N TYR A 35 1.82 -8.56 21.31
CA TYR A 35 2.00 -7.19 21.78
C TYR A 35 0.68 -6.59 22.27
N TYR A 36 -0.38 -6.64 21.46
CA TYR A 36 -1.67 -6.07 21.81
C TYR A 36 -2.34 -6.78 22.99
N ARG A 37 -2.20 -8.11 23.13
CA ARG A 37 -2.69 -8.82 24.32
C ARG A 37 -2.06 -8.32 25.61
N ARG A 38 -0.79 -7.90 25.55
CA ARG A 38 -0.04 -7.43 26.72
C ARG A 38 -0.25 -5.95 27.01
N GLU A 39 -0.17 -5.10 26.00
CA GLU A 39 -0.14 -3.65 26.16
C GLU A 39 -1.51 -2.98 26.01
N GLU A 40 -2.38 -3.52 25.13
CA GLU A 40 -3.67 -2.91 24.78
C GLU A 40 -4.79 -3.98 24.64
N PRO A 41 -5.12 -4.73 25.71
CA PRO A 41 -6.07 -5.85 25.63
C PRO A 41 -7.48 -5.44 25.19
N ASN A 42 -7.86 -4.17 25.38
CA ASN A 42 -9.14 -3.62 24.93
C ASN A 42 -9.22 -3.41 23.40
N ALA A 43 -8.12 -3.62 22.67
CA ALA A 43 -8.11 -3.54 21.21
C ALA A 43 -8.84 -4.72 20.55
N PHE A 44 -9.07 -5.83 21.26
CA PHE A 44 -9.82 -6.97 20.73
C PHE A 44 -11.32 -6.66 20.75
N GLY A 45 -11.96 -6.79 19.59
CA GLY A 45 -13.42 -6.72 19.48
C GLY A 45 -14.09 -7.89 20.20
N ALA A 46 -15.41 -7.76 20.41
CA ALA A 46 -16.23 -8.84 20.98
C ALA A 46 -16.22 -10.13 20.12
N ASP A 47 -15.91 -10.00 18.84
CA ASP A 47 -15.70 -11.08 17.86
C ASP A 47 -14.30 -11.73 17.96
N GLY A 48 -13.43 -11.25 18.85
CA GLY A 48 -12.06 -11.71 19.00
C GLY A 48 -11.11 -11.21 17.90
N ILE A 49 -11.57 -10.35 16.99
CA ILE A 49 -10.73 -9.74 15.96
C ILE A 49 -9.97 -8.57 16.57
N LEU A 50 -8.65 -8.53 16.32
CA LEU A 50 -7.81 -7.45 16.83
C LEU A 50 -8.03 -6.17 16.01
N ASN A 51 -8.43 -5.07 16.65
CA ASN A 51 -8.43 -3.75 16.03
C ASN A 51 -7.01 -3.17 16.07
N VAL A 52 -6.50 -2.73 14.93
CA VAL A 52 -5.09 -2.38 14.75
C VAL A 52 -4.97 -1.00 14.12
N ARG A 53 -4.04 -0.19 14.65
CA ARG A 53 -3.60 1.06 14.01
C ARG A 53 -2.47 0.77 13.03
N VAL A 54 -2.63 1.20 11.79
CA VAL A 54 -1.69 0.85 10.72
C VAL A 54 -1.30 2.04 9.89
N SER A 55 -0.07 2.01 9.38
CA SER A 55 0.33 2.81 8.24
C SER A 55 0.25 1.97 6.97
N TYR A 56 -0.11 2.61 5.87
CA TYR A 56 -0.07 2.00 4.54
C TYR A 56 0.67 2.90 3.59
N ASP A 57 1.66 2.33 2.91
CA ASP A 57 2.37 2.99 1.85
C ASP A 57 2.75 1.98 0.77
N GLY A 58 3.10 2.48 -0.42
CA GLY A 58 3.54 1.65 -1.51
C GLY A 58 4.82 2.11 -2.16
N THR A 59 5.55 1.13 -2.68
CA THR A 59 6.76 1.34 -3.47
C THR A 59 6.50 1.01 -4.94
N TRP A 60 7.27 1.67 -5.80
CA TRP A 60 7.24 1.48 -7.24
C TRP A 60 8.54 0.83 -7.69
N ALA A 61 8.45 -0.09 -8.65
CA ALA A 61 9.64 -0.74 -9.21
C ALA A 61 10.59 0.24 -9.92
N LYS A 62 10.07 1.39 -10.37
CA LYS A 62 10.84 2.46 -11.01
C LYS A 62 10.42 3.81 -10.47
N ARG A 63 11.36 4.76 -10.42
CA ARG A 63 11.07 6.16 -10.11
C ARG A 63 10.30 6.82 -11.27
N GLY A 64 9.39 7.73 -10.94
CA GLY A 64 8.57 8.47 -11.91
C GLY A 64 7.20 7.83 -12.19
N HIS A 65 6.43 8.45 -13.08
CA HIS A 65 5.03 8.08 -13.35
C HIS A 65 4.84 6.95 -14.38
N THR A 66 5.91 6.22 -14.72
CA THR A 66 5.91 5.19 -15.78
C THR A 66 6.03 3.76 -15.24
N SER A 67 6.06 3.57 -13.92
CA SER A 67 6.13 2.23 -13.34
C SER A 67 4.85 1.44 -13.64
N LYS A 68 5.04 0.19 -14.06
CA LYS A 68 3.98 -0.79 -14.31
C LYS A 68 3.82 -1.78 -13.15
N ILE A 69 4.70 -1.71 -12.15
CA ILE A 69 4.73 -2.62 -11.01
C ILE A 69 4.81 -1.79 -9.73
N ARG A 70 3.98 -2.16 -8.76
CA ARG A 70 3.89 -1.55 -7.44
C ARG A 70 3.70 -2.64 -6.40
N ALA A 71 4.17 -2.40 -5.19
CA ALA A 71 3.71 -3.13 -4.01
C ALA A 71 3.21 -2.14 -2.96
N GLY A 72 2.07 -2.42 -2.33
CA GLY A 72 1.60 -1.72 -1.14
C GLY A 72 1.73 -2.64 0.07
N ALA A 73 2.13 -2.09 1.21
CA ALA A 73 2.28 -2.83 2.46
C ALA A 73 1.57 -2.12 3.61
N VAL A 74 1.00 -2.91 4.52
CA VAL A 74 0.42 -2.45 5.77
C VAL A 74 1.39 -2.77 6.89
N ILE A 75 1.76 -1.74 7.65
CA ILE A 75 2.71 -1.80 8.77
C ILE A 75 1.94 -1.40 10.03
N GLU A 76 1.94 -2.27 11.02
CA GLU A 76 1.39 -1.95 12.33
C GLU A 76 2.31 -0.96 13.06
N ILE A 77 1.75 0.12 13.60
CA ILE A 77 2.54 1.30 13.98
C ILE A 77 3.31 1.15 15.30
N MET A 78 2.85 0.29 16.21
CA MET A 78 3.45 0.12 17.53
C MET A 78 4.65 -0.84 17.49
N THR A 79 4.52 -1.94 16.77
CA THR A 79 5.57 -2.95 16.62
C THR A 79 6.45 -2.74 15.40
N GLY A 80 5.99 -1.95 14.42
CA GLY A 80 6.67 -1.75 13.14
C GLY A 80 6.65 -2.98 12.22
N PHE A 81 5.89 -4.02 12.54
CA PHE A 81 5.83 -5.22 11.72
C PHE A 81 4.90 -5.05 10.52
N VAL A 82 5.33 -5.57 9.37
CA VAL A 82 4.48 -5.73 8.19
C VAL A 82 3.46 -6.84 8.47
N THR A 83 2.17 -6.48 8.46
CA THR A 83 1.07 -7.43 8.69
C THR A 83 0.52 -7.99 7.38
N ASP A 84 0.62 -7.24 6.28
CA ASP A 84 0.23 -7.71 4.96
C ASP A 84 0.84 -6.85 3.84
N PHE A 85 0.91 -7.39 2.63
CA PHE A 85 1.25 -6.63 1.44
C PHE A 85 0.57 -7.18 0.19
N HIS A 86 0.45 -6.35 -0.84
CA HIS A 86 -0.09 -6.73 -2.13
C HIS A 86 0.74 -6.12 -3.25
N ALA A 87 1.25 -6.99 -4.13
CA ALA A 87 1.95 -6.59 -5.34
C ALA A 87 0.98 -6.53 -6.51
N MET A 88 1.02 -5.43 -7.24
CA MET A 88 0.19 -5.20 -8.42
C MET A 88 1.07 -4.97 -9.65
N SER A 89 0.56 -5.41 -10.79
CA SER A 89 1.24 -5.31 -12.06
C SER A 89 0.25 -5.01 -13.18
N LEU A 90 0.62 -4.03 -14.00
CA LEU A 90 0.07 -3.73 -15.33
C LEU A 90 0.87 -4.42 -16.44
N TYR A 91 1.89 -5.21 -16.07
CA TYR A 91 2.82 -5.81 -17.01
C TYR A 91 2.79 -7.33 -16.97
N CYS A 92 2.80 -7.91 -18.17
CA CYS A 92 3.08 -9.31 -18.39
C CYS A 92 3.96 -9.45 -19.63
N GLN A 93 5.04 -10.20 -19.51
CA GLN A 93 5.98 -10.45 -20.60
C GLN A 93 5.30 -11.11 -21.80
N LEU A 94 4.33 -12.00 -21.57
CA LEU A 94 3.61 -12.71 -22.63
C LEU A 94 2.61 -11.80 -23.34
N CYS A 95 1.91 -10.93 -22.60
CA CYS A 95 1.08 -9.90 -23.21
C CYS A 95 1.92 -8.96 -24.08
N ALA A 96 3.10 -8.56 -23.60
CA ALA A 96 3.99 -7.63 -24.31
C ALA A 96 4.73 -8.24 -25.49
N SER A 97 4.82 -9.58 -25.59
CA SER A 97 5.47 -10.27 -26.70
C SER A 97 4.45 -11.01 -27.57
N VAL A 98 3.98 -12.18 -27.12
CA VAL A 98 3.03 -13.04 -27.86
C VAL A 98 1.72 -12.31 -28.12
N GLY A 99 1.14 -11.67 -27.10
CA GLY A 99 -0.11 -10.94 -27.24
C GLY A 99 0.00 -9.78 -28.23
N GLU A 100 1.08 -9.00 -28.16
CA GLU A 100 1.33 -7.89 -29.09
C GLU A 100 1.50 -8.38 -30.53
N HIS A 101 2.23 -9.48 -30.75
CA HIS A 101 2.41 -10.08 -32.06
C HIS A 101 1.08 -10.55 -32.66
N LEU A 102 0.26 -11.28 -31.88
CA LEU A 102 -1.06 -11.73 -32.32
C LEU A 102 -1.98 -10.55 -32.61
N ARG A 103 -1.92 -9.49 -31.81
CA ARG A 103 -2.73 -8.27 -32.02
C ARG A 103 -2.42 -7.59 -33.34
N GLN A 104 -1.16 -7.61 -33.77
CA GLN A 104 -0.73 -7.04 -35.06
C GLN A 104 -1.16 -7.89 -36.25
N GLN A 105 -1.35 -9.20 -36.07
CA GLN A 105 -1.75 -10.12 -37.14
C GLN A 105 -3.27 -10.21 -37.31
N ASN A 106 -3.99 -10.51 -36.23
CA ASN A 106 -5.42 -10.77 -36.28
C ASN A 106 -6.07 -10.49 -34.91
N LYS A 107 -7.08 -9.62 -34.92
CA LYS A 107 -7.84 -9.24 -33.72
C LYS A 107 -8.53 -10.43 -33.05
N THR A 108 -9.16 -11.32 -33.83
CA THR A 108 -9.88 -12.49 -33.30
C THR A 108 -8.93 -13.45 -32.59
N SER A 109 -7.79 -13.79 -33.22
CA SER A 109 -6.77 -14.66 -32.62
C SER A 109 -6.17 -14.06 -31.35
N TYR A 110 -6.03 -12.73 -31.30
CA TYR A 110 -5.59 -12.04 -30.09
C TYR A 110 -6.63 -12.12 -28.95
N GLU A 111 -7.92 -11.94 -29.25
CA GLU A 111 -8.99 -11.99 -28.26
C GLU A 111 -9.13 -13.39 -27.64
N GLU A 112 -9.12 -14.44 -28.47
CA GLU A 112 -9.13 -15.84 -28.02
C GLU A 112 -7.90 -16.16 -27.15
N TRP A 113 -6.71 -15.76 -27.60
CA TRP A 113 -5.48 -15.95 -26.82
C TRP A 113 -5.50 -15.19 -25.51
N ARG A 114 -5.98 -13.94 -25.51
CA ARG A 114 -6.01 -13.07 -24.32
C ARG A 114 -6.91 -13.65 -23.24
N GLU A 115 -8.07 -14.19 -23.62
CA GLU A 115 -9.00 -14.81 -22.68
C GLU A 115 -8.41 -16.08 -22.08
N SER A 116 -7.86 -16.97 -22.92
CA SER A 116 -7.13 -18.16 -22.47
C SER A 116 -5.94 -17.80 -21.58
N HIS A 117 -5.19 -16.75 -21.91
CA HIS A 117 -4.01 -16.34 -21.16
C HIS A 117 -4.38 -15.82 -19.76
N ARG A 118 -5.45 -15.01 -19.66
CA ARG A 118 -5.94 -14.49 -18.38
C ARG A 118 -6.44 -15.58 -17.44
N THR A 119 -7.15 -16.56 -17.96
CA THR A 119 -7.68 -17.69 -17.17
C THR A 119 -6.58 -18.69 -16.78
N SER A 120 -5.50 -18.79 -17.55
CA SER A 120 -4.43 -19.77 -17.31
C SER A 120 -3.50 -19.50 -16.11
N SER A 121 -3.76 -18.50 -15.25
CA SER A 121 -2.87 -18.03 -14.17
C SER A 121 -1.44 -17.62 -14.61
N ARG A 122 -1.16 -17.62 -15.92
CA ARG A 122 0.13 -17.23 -16.49
C ARG A 122 0.24 -15.72 -16.72
N CYS A 123 -0.89 -15.02 -16.71
CA CYS A 123 -0.91 -13.57 -16.82
C CYS A 123 -0.50 -12.95 -15.49
N THR A 124 0.58 -12.19 -15.49
CA THR A 124 1.02 -11.47 -14.30
C THR A 124 0.33 -10.11 -14.16
N CYS A 125 -0.48 -9.68 -15.12
CA CYS A 125 -1.31 -8.49 -14.97
C CYS A 125 -2.49 -8.79 -14.04
N ASN A 126 -2.49 -8.21 -12.85
CA ASN A 126 -3.55 -8.40 -11.86
C ASN A 126 -4.32 -7.11 -11.53
N TYR A 127 -4.04 -6.02 -12.26
CA TYR A 127 -4.74 -4.76 -12.14
C TYR A 127 -5.02 -4.18 -13.52
N GLN A 128 -6.11 -3.42 -13.63
CA GLN A 128 -6.49 -2.68 -14.84
C GLN A 128 -6.86 -1.26 -14.43
N GLY A 129 -6.22 -0.26 -15.05
CA GLY A 129 -6.44 1.15 -14.75
C GLY A 129 -5.15 1.96 -14.82
N SER A 130 -5.17 3.17 -14.27
CA SER A 130 -3.99 4.03 -14.20
C SER A 130 -3.00 3.53 -13.14
N SER A 131 -1.70 3.79 -13.32
CA SER A 131 -0.69 3.47 -12.31
C SER A 131 -1.09 4.02 -10.95
N GLY A 132 -1.49 5.30 -10.85
CA GLY A 132 -1.92 5.91 -9.58
C GLY A 132 -3.06 5.17 -8.87
N GLY A 133 -3.99 4.56 -9.60
CA GLY A 133 -5.08 3.77 -9.01
C GLY A 133 -4.65 2.41 -8.43
N MET A 134 -3.45 1.92 -8.78
CA MET A 134 -2.89 0.72 -8.15
C MET A 134 -2.73 0.91 -6.63
N GLU A 135 -2.43 2.12 -6.16
CA GLU A 135 -2.36 2.36 -4.72
C GLU A 135 -3.67 2.04 -4.01
N VAL A 136 -4.76 2.60 -4.54
CA VAL A 136 -6.10 2.43 -4.00
C VAL A 136 -6.53 0.96 -4.06
N CYS A 137 -6.34 0.32 -5.21
CA CYS A 137 -6.69 -1.09 -5.39
C CYS A 137 -5.91 -2.01 -4.45
N GLY A 138 -4.62 -1.72 -4.23
CA GLY A 138 -3.79 -2.48 -3.31
C GLY A 138 -4.25 -2.38 -1.87
N ALA A 139 -4.60 -1.18 -1.42
CA ALA A 139 -5.16 -0.97 -0.09
C ALA A 139 -6.50 -1.69 0.07
N LEU A 140 -7.45 -1.51 -0.85
CA LEU A 140 -8.74 -2.19 -0.81
C LEU A 140 -8.57 -3.71 -0.75
N THR A 141 -7.67 -4.26 -1.57
CA THR A 141 -7.36 -5.69 -1.55
C THR A 141 -6.86 -6.12 -0.18
N ILE A 142 -5.95 -5.37 0.45
CA ILE A 142 -5.41 -5.74 1.77
C ILE A 142 -6.48 -5.62 2.87
N TRP A 143 -7.28 -4.56 2.86
CA TRP A 143 -8.35 -4.33 3.84
C TRP A 143 -9.45 -5.40 3.75
N ASN A 144 -9.83 -5.83 2.55
CA ASN A 144 -10.92 -6.80 2.39
C ASN A 144 -10.58 -8.20 2.94
N ARG A 145 -9.30 -8.60 2.93
CA ARG A 145 -8.82 -9.89 3.48
C ARG A 145 -8.12 -9.73 4.83
N SER A 146 -8.30 -8.61 5.53
CA SER A 146 -7.68 -8.39 6.84
C SER A 146 -8.35 -9.23 7.93
N MET A 147 -9.69 -9.29 7.92
CA MET A 147 -10.48 -10.04 8.90
C MET A 147 -10.22 -11.54 8.84
N ASP A 148 -10.02 -12.11 7.64
CA ASP A 148 -9.60 -13.51 7.43
C ASP A 148 -8.25 -13.83 8.11
N ARG A 149 -7.51 -12.81 8.53
CA ARG A 149 -6.20 -12.91 9.18
C ARG A 149 -6.24 -12.45 10.63
N GLY A 150 -7.43 -12.28 11.19
CA GLY A 150 -7.65 -11.92 12.59
C GLY A 150 -7.35 -10.47 12.94
N MET A 151 -7.29 -9.57 11.96
CA MET A 151 -7.02 -8.15 12.20
C MET A 151 -8.02 -7.26 11.47
N ARG A 152 -8.47 -6.20 12.13
CA ARG A 152 -9.28 -5.12 11.57
C ARG A 152 -8.47 -3.83 11.64
N TYR A 153 -8.23 -3.21 10.48
CA TYR A 153 -7.45 -1.97 10.40
C TYR A 153 -8.34 -0.75 10.67
N THR A 154 -8.41 -0.31 11.92
CA THR A 154 -9.34 0.72 12.39
C THR A 154 -8.78 2.14 12.33
N THR A 155 -7.46 2.29 12.28
CA THR A 155 -6.83 3.61 12.15
C THR A 155 -5.81 3.55 11.01
N PHE A 156 -5.92 4.52 10.10
CA PHE A 156 -5.01 4.72 8.98
C PHE A 156 -4.10 5.91 9.27
N VAL A 157 -2.81 5.65 9.42
CA VAL A 157 -1.76 6.67 9.52
C VAL A 157 -1.14 6.86 8.15
N GLY A 158 -1.24 8.07 7.59
CA GLY A 158 -0.67 8.32 6.27
C GLY A 158 -0.52 9.78 5.91
N ASP A 159 -0.21 10.04 4.65
CA ASP A 159 -0.03 11.39 4.13
C ASP A 159 -1.38 12.15 3.99
N GLY A 160 -1.33 13.47 4.14
CA GLY A 160 -2.51 14.31 4.25
C GLY A 160 -3.06 14.82 2.93
N ASP A 161 -3.49 13.87 2.09
CA ASP A 161 -4.67 13.87 1.22
C ASP A 161 -4.59 12.54 0.47
N SER A 162 -5.29 11.53 0.98
CA SER A 162 -5.09 10.16 0.55
C SER A 162 -6.33 9.69 -0.19
N LYS A 163 -6.24 9.62 -1.53
CA LYS A 163 -7.26 8.96 -2.37
C LYS A 163 -7.55 7.54 -1.88
N THR A 164 -6.54 6.90 -1.29
CA THR A 164 -6.60 5.59 -0.66
C THR A 164 -7.54 5.61 0.55
N PHE A 165 -7.37 6.54 1.48
CA PHE A 165 -8.28 6.67 2.62
C PHE A 165 -9.72 6.96 2.19
N SER A 166 -9.93 7.90 1.27
CA SER A 166 -11.27 8.23 0.76
C SER A 166 -11.96 7.01 0.14
N ALA A 167 -11.21 6.19 -0.62
CA ALA A 167 -11.73 4.96 -1.20
C ALA A 167 -12.01 3.87 -0.15
N LEU A 168 -11.18 3.75 0.89
CA LEU A 168 -11.42 2.83 2.01
C LEU A 168 -12.69 3.19 2.78
N VAL A 169 -12.91 4.49 3.06
CA VAL A 169 -14.13 4.98 3.71
C VAL A 169 -15.35 4.68 2.84
N ALA A 170 -15.27 4.89 1.53
CA ALA A 170 -16.35 4.59 0.61
C ALA A 170 -16.65 3.09 0.50
N ALA A 171 -15.61 2.25 0.53
CA ALA A 171 -15.75 0.80 0.40
C ALA A 171 -16.34 0.13 1.65
N LYS A 172 -16.26 0.78 2.83
CA LYS A 172 -16.73 0.26 4.12
C LYS A 172 -16.33 -1.22 4.31
N PRO A 173 -15.03 -1.53 4.35
CA PRO A 173 -14.54 -2.92 4.43
C PRO A 173 -14.98 -3.64 5.70
N TYR A 174 -15.46 -2.90 6.71
CA TYR A 174 -15.97 -3.41 7.97
C TYR A 174 -17.37 -2.84 8.20
N GLU A 175 -18.32 -3.69 8.59
CA GLU A 175 -19.71 -3.29 8.81
C GLU A 175 -19.87 -2.41 10.06
N ILE A 176 -18.98 -2.57 11.05
CA ILE A 176 -19.14 -1.99 12.40
C ILE A 176 -18.22 -0.78 12.62
N VAL A 177 -17.07 -0.70 11.93
CA VAL A 177 -16.02 0.28 12.24
C VAL A 177 -15.62 1.06 11.00
N THR A 178 -15.75 2.38 11.06
CA THR A 178 -15.16 3.28 10.05
C THR A 178 -13.71 3.54 10.43
N ALA A 179 -12.79 3.42 9.48
CA ALA A 179 -11.39 3.70 9.74
C ALA A 179 -11.19 5.19 10.03
N GLU A 180 -10.51 5.52 11.13
CA GLU A 180 -10.09 6.88 11.46
C GLU A 180 -8.81 7.23 10.68
N LYS A 181 -8.61 8.51 10.35
CA LYS A 181 -7.38 8.99 9.72
C LYS A 181 -6.53 9.78 10.71
N GLU A 182 -5.28 9.38 10.82
CA GLU A 182 -4.23 10.13 11.51
C GLU A 182 -3.19 10.64 10.50
N GLU A 183 -2.66 11.83 10.77
CA GLU A 183 -1.64 12.48 9.95
C GLU A 183 -0.25 12.01 10.37
N SER A 184 0.58 11.62 9.39
CA SER A 184 1.98 11.27 9.69
C SER A 184 2.76 12.48 10.22
N VAL A 185 3.70 12.23 11.15
CA VAL A 185 4.58 13.28 11.73
C VAL A 185 5.29 14.09 10.64
N ASN A 186 5.78 13.40 9.60
CA ASN A 186 6.43 14.04 8.46
C ASN A 186 5.48 15.01 7.74
N HIS A 187 4.22 14.64 7.56
CA HIS A 187 3.24 15.51 6.92
C HIS A 187 2.88 16.70 7.80
N VAL A 188 2.71 16.48 9.12
CA VAL A 188 2.50 17.57 10.09
C VAL A 188 3.64 18.59 10.01
N SER A 189 4.89 18.14 10.00
CA SER A 189 6.05 19.04 9.86
C SER A 189 6.06 19.80 8.52
N LYS A 190 5.73 19.13 7.40
CA LYS A 190 5.63 19.79 6.08
C LYS A 190 4.53 20.85 6.06
N ARG A 191 3.34 20.53 6.56
CA ARG A 191 2.21 21.48 6.64
C ARG A 191 2.58 22.70 7.48
N LEU A 192 3.19 22.48 8.64
CA LEU A 192 3.64 23.56 9.52
C LEU A 192 4.66 24.47 8.83
N ASN A 193 5.68 23.88 8.19
CA ASN A 193 6.69 24.64 7.45
C ASN A 193 6.06 25.47 6.30
N THR A 194 5.12 24.90 5.56
CA THR A 194 4.39 25.62 4.51
C THR A 194 3.57 26.78 5.10
N ALA A 195 2.84 26.56 6.19
CA ALA A 195 2.06 27.60 6.86
C ALA A 195 2.96 28.76 7.35
N LEU A 196 4.11 28.44 7.94
CA LEU A 196 5.11 29.42 8.35
C LEU A 196 5.66 30.22 7.18
N ARG A 197 6.00 29.58 6.05
CA ARG A 197 6.48 30.26 4.84
C ARG A 197 5.43 31.19 4.24
N ASN A 198 4.17 30.77 4.23
CA ASN A 198 3.05 31.59 3.77
C ASN A 198 2.82 32.80 4.68
N LEU A 199 2.94 32.62 5.99
CA LEU A 199 2.87 33.72 6.96
C LEU A 199 4.00 34.73 6.72
N VAL A 200 5.25 34.26 6.61
CA VAL A 200 6.42 35.11 6.33
C VAL A 200 6.24 35.87 5.01
N SER A 201 5.77 35.20 3.95
CA SER A 201 5.49 35.85 2.67
C SER A 201 4.41 36.92 2.78
N THR A 202 3.34 36.66 3.55
CA THR A 202 2.23 37.60 3.74
C THR A 202 2.66 38.83 4.55
N MET A 203 3.42 38.61 5.62
CA MET A 203 3.99 39.66 6.46
C MET A 203 5.01 40.50 5.68
N GLY A 204 5.84 39.87 4.85
CA GLY A 204 6.77 40.58 3.97
C GLY A 204 6.06 41.51 2.98
N LYS A 205 4.89 41.13 2.44
CA LYS A 205 4.06 42.02 1.59
C LYS A 205 3.50 43.22 2.36
N GLN A 206 3.40 43.12 3.68
CA GLN A 206 2.98 44.19 4.58
C GLN A 206 4.17 44.98 5.15
N ASN A 207 5.39 44.77 4.65
CA ASN A 207 6.64 45.32 5.18
C ASN A 207 6.92 44.97 6.66
N ILE A 208 6.40 43.83 7.13
CA ILE A 208 6.66 43.30 8.47
C ILE A 208 7.71 42.20 8.37
N THR A 209 8.85 42.39 9.04
CA THR A 209 9.91 41.38 9.13
C THR A 209 9.69 40.50 10.36
N LEU A 210 9.46 39.21 10.15
CA LEU A 210 9.43 38.22 11.22
C LEU A 210 10.86 37.73 11.50
N GLU A 211 11.54 38.36 12.45
CA GLU A 211 12.81 37.83 12.97
C GLU A 211 12.55 36.76 14.03
N ALA A 212 13.13 35.58 13.84
CA ALA A 212 13.20 34.57 14.89
C ALA A 212 14.22 35.02 15.94
N THR A 213 13.76 35.72 16.98
CA THR A 213 14.61 36.03 18.13
C THR A 213 14.93 34.72 18.85
N LYS A 214 16.15 34.20 18.70
CA LYS A 214 16.68 33.16 19.58
C LYS A 214 16.81 33.75 21.00
N LYS A 215 15.72 33.76 21.79
CA LYS A 215 15.87 33.84 23.25
C LYS A 215 16.39 32.49 23.70
N ALA A 216 17.72 32.39 23.80
CA ALA A 216 18.38 31.32 24.51
C ALA A 216 17.91 31.36 25.98
N ALA A 217 16.92 30.54 26.31
CA ALA A 217 16.58 30.25 27.70
C ALA A 217 17.67 29.33 28.27
N TYR A 218 18.79 29.93 28.67
CA TYR A 218 19.64 29.32 29.68
C TYR A 218 18.90 29.49 31.02
N LEU A 219 18.18 28.46 31.44
CA LEU A 219 17.79 28.31 32.84
C LEU A 219 18.97 27.63 33.55
N ARG A 220 19.59 28.37 34.47
CA ARG A 220 20.48 27.83 35.51
C ARG A 220 19.65 27.12 36.57
#